data_AF-A0A8D8QC01-F1
#
_entry.id   AF-A0A8D8QC01-F1
#
_cell.length_a   1.000
_cell.length_b   1.000
_cell.length_c   1.000
_cell.angle_alpha   90.00
_cell.angle_beta   90.00
_cell.angle_gamma   90.00
#
_symmetry.space_group_name_H-M   'P 1'
#
loop_
_entity.id
_entity.type
_entity.pdbx_description
1 polymer ?
#
loop_
_entity_poly.entity_id
_entity_poly.type
_entity_poly.pdbx_seq_one_letter_code
_entity_poly.pdbx_strand_id
1 'polypeptide(L)'
;MDIKSKHSACQVDSLCYQMNNYSRGINYFAGIESVDPTLTIPESWADNSNRIIQRSSTERAKSSQLRSDSDNCINDCANRIWNAWNFSNSALARRTNEILETKNKLQMHLHKTQQEIFDVEKNIELLRKAIQDKSAPIRVAQSRLEARMHRKDVELCRDGPQLRLVSEVEGLKLSLSQLHQKLSEAERQHQQLTLTKSKLEQDLHVKSNSLFIDRESCLGLRRTFPMSAANR
;
A
#
# COMPACT_ATOMS: atom_id res chain seq x y z
N MET A 1 24.49 1.67 56.29
CA MET A 1 24.58 2.48 57.52
C MET A 1 24.27 1.61 58.73
N ASP A 2 23.07 1.01 58.83
CA ASP A 2 22.68 0.08 59.92
C ASP A 2 23.66 -1.09 60.16
N ILE A 3 24.11 -1.78 59.10
CA ILE A 3 25.06 -2.89 59.24
C ILE A 3 26.42 -2.46 59.83
N LYS A 4 26.85 -1.23 59.54
CA LYS A 4 28.11 -0.68 60.07
C LYS A 4 27.96 -0.37 61.56
N SER A 5 26.81 0.19 61.97
CA SER A 5 26.49 0.45 63.38
C SER A 5 26.38 -0.85 64.18
N LYS A 6 25.70 -1.88 63.64
CA LYS A 6 25.60 -3.21 64.28
C LYS A 6 26.95 -3.91 64.40
N HIS A 7 27.79 -3.84 63.37
CA HIS A 7 29.14 -4.39 63.40
C HIS A 7 30.01 -3.68 64.44
N SER A 8 29.94 -2.35 64.51
CA SER A 8 30.66 -1.57 65.52
C SER A 8 30.19 -1.90 66.94
N ALA A 9 28.88 -2.05 67.17
CA ALA A 9 28.34 -2.47 68.47
C ALA A 9 28.86 -3.86 68.87
N CYS A 10 28.82 -4.82 67.95
CA CYS A 10 29.33 -6.18 68.19
C CYS A 10 30.83 -6.20 68.51
N GLN A 11 31.64 -5.33 67.88
CA GLN A 11 33.06 -5.18 68.21
C GLN A 11 33.27 -4.65 69.63
N VAL A 12 32.49 -3.66 70.03
CA VAL A 12 32.50 -3.13 71.41
C VAL A 12 32.09 -4.22 72.39
N ASP A 13 31.01 -4.97 72.12
CA ASP A 13 30.55 -6.07 72.97
C ASP A 13 31.59 -7.19 73.07
N SER A 14 32.27 -7.51 71.97
CA SER A 14 33.34 -8.51 71.92
C SER A 14 34.56 -8.08 72.74
N LEU A 15 34.92 -6.79 72.68
CA LEU A 15 35.97 -6.21 73.51
C LEU A 15 35.58 -6.29 74.98
N CYS A 16 34.34 -5.93 75.32
CA CYS A 16 33.81 -6.00 76.68
C CYS A 16 33.83 -7.42 77.24
N TYR A 17 33.43 -8.42 76.44
CA TYR A 17 33.44 -9.82 76.84
C TYR A 17 34.85 -10.34 77.18
N GLN A 18 35.89 -9.81 76.54
CA GLN A 18 37.29 -10.19 76.78
C GLN A 18 37.91 -9.49 78.00
N MET A 19 37.26 -8.49 78.58
CA MET A 19 37.79 -7.75 79.73
C MET A 19 37.78 -8.60 81.02
N ASN A 20 38.83 -8.47 81.80
CA ASN A 20 39.03 -9.08 83.11
C ASN A 20 39.79 -8.11 84.04
N ASN A 21 39.93 -8.44 85.32
CA ASN A 21 40.55 -7.56 86.34
C ASN A 21 41.98 -7.09 86.02
N TYR A 22 42.68 -7.74 85.08
CA TYR A 22 44.04 -7.41 84.66
C TYR A 22 44.10 -6.74 83.28
N SER A 23 42.95 -6.44 82.67
CA SER A 23 42.88 -5.82 81.34
C SER A 23 43.34 -4.36 81.38
N ARG A 24 44.09 -3.94 80.36
CA ARG A 24 44.57 -2.57 80.22
C ARG A 24 43.40 -1.63 79.88
N GLY A 25 43.30 -0.49 80.56
CA GLY A 25 42.28 0.54 80.28
C GLY A 25 41.04 0.50 81.18
N ILE A 26 40.97 -0.40 82.18
CA ILE A 26 39.93 -0.36 83.21
C ILE A 26 40.23 0.81 84.17
N ASN A 27 39.23 1.67 84.39
CA ASN A 27 39.32 2.84 85.27
C ASN A 27 37.94 3.18 85.85
N TYR A 28 37.91 4.08 86.83
CA TYR A 28 36.66 4.68 87.31
C TYR A 28 36.20 5.77 86.34
N PHE A 29 34.94 5.70 85.91
CA PHE A 29 34.29 6.70 85.07
C PHE A 29 33.13 7.30 85.85
N ALA A 30 33.08 8.62 86.01
CA ALA A 30 32.01 9.29 86.76
C ALA A 30 30.83 9.63 85.85
N GLY A 31 29.60 9.43 86.34
CA GLY A 31 28.36 9.84 85.65
C GLY A 31 27.82 8.81 84.65
N ILE A 32 28.40 7.60 84.61
CA ILE A 32 27.91 6.47 83.80
C ILE A 32 26.97 5.54 84.58
N GLU A 33 26.86 5.74 85.89
CA GLU A 33 26.12 4.88 86.81
C GLU A 33 24.60 5.12 86.73
N SER A 34 24.17 6.28 86.21
CA SER A 34 22.76 6.60 85.95
C SER A 34 22.39 6.31 84.49
N VAL A 35 21.27 5.63 84.28
CA VAL A 35 20.73 5.39 82.94
C VAL A 35 20.27 6.72 82.33
N ASP A 36 20.82 7.09 81.18
CA ASP A 36 20.38 8.26 80.42
C ASP A 36 19.00 7.96 79.77
N PRO A 37 17.94 8.70 80.12
CA PRO A 37 16.59 8.46 79.63
C PRO A 37 16.42 8.75 78.13
N THR A 38 17.41 9.34 77.46
CA THR A 38 17.40 9.58 76.01
C THR A 38 17.94 8.41 75.20
N LEU A 39 18.51 7.38 75.85
CA LEU A 39 19.01 6.18 75.19
C LEU A 39 17.87 5.31 74.66
N THR A 40 18.13 4.63 73.54
CA THR A 40 17.17 3.68 72.96
C THR A 40 17.05 2.44 73.84
N ILE A 41 15.82 2.04 74.14
CA ILE A 41 15.51 0.80 74.85
C ILE A 41 15.46 -0.40 73.88
N PRO A 42 15.64 -1.64 74.37
CA PRO A 42 15.62 -2.85 73.54
C PRO A 42 14.38 -2.97 72.63
N GLU A 43 13.20 -2.56 73.12
CA GLU A 43 11.95 -2.56 72.37
C GLU A 43 12.04 -1.60 71.16
N SER A 44 12.53 -0.38 71.38
CA SER A 44 12.71 0.62 70.31
C SER A 44 13.77 0.18 69.28
N TRP A 45 14.85 -0.47 69.74
CA TRP A 45 15.85 -1.06 68.85
C TRP A 45 15.28 -2.20 68.02
N ALA A 46 14.49 -3.10 68.63
CA ALA A 46 13.85 -4.22 67.97
C ALA A 46 12.84 -3.73 66.94
N ASP A 47 12.02 -2.73 67.28
CA ASP A 47 11.08 -2.08 66.38
C ASP A 47 11.78 -1.41 65.20
N ASN A 48 12.88 -0.69 65.44
CA ASN A 48 13.67 -0.09 64.36
C ASN A 48 14.29 -1.14 63.44
N SER A 49 14.86 -2.22 64.00
CA SER A 49 15.43 -3.32 63.23
C SER A 49 14.36 -4.04 62.40
N ASN A 50 13.20 -4.33 62.99
CA ASN A 50 12.04 -4.91 62.29
C ASN A 50 11.54 -4.00 61.17
N ARG A 51 11.44 -2.69 61.41
CA ARG A 51 11.07 -1.70 60.40
C ARG A 51 12.05 -1.69 59.22
N ILE A 52 13.35 -1.76 59.48
CA ILE A 52 14.38 -1.83 58.42
C ILE A 52 14.24 -3.13 57.61
N ILE A 53 14.03 -4.27 58.27
CA ILE A 53 13.82 -5.57 57.60
C ILE A 53 12.57 -5.52 56.72
N GLN A 54 11.44 -5.03 57.26
CA GLN A 54 10.20 -4.90 56.50
C GLN A 54 10.34 -3.95 55.32
N ARG A 55 10.98 -2.78 55.52
CA ARG A 55 11.28 -1.86 54.42
C ARG A 55 12.14 -2.53 53.35
N SER A 56 13.21 -3.22 53.73
CA SER A 56 14.06 -3.93 52.78
C SER A 56 13.30 -5.01 52.01
N SER A 57 12.41 -5.76 52.67
CA SER A 57 11.57 -6.78 52.02
C SER A 57 10.65 -6.14 50.99
N THR A 58 9.93 -5.08 51.38
CA THR A 58 9.03 -4.33 50.51
C THR A 58 9.74 -3.72 49.31
N GLU A 59 10.91 -3.09 49.51
CA GLU A 59 11.67 -2.50 48.40
C GLU A 59 12.22 -3.56 47.42
N ARG A 60 12.63 -4.73 47.92
CA ARG A 60 13.01 -5.87 47.05
C ARG A 60 11.82 -6.39 46.25
N ALA A 61 10.64 -6.53 46.87
CA ALA A 61 9.43 -6.94 46.19
C ALA A 61 9.03 -5.95 45.09
N LYS A 62 9.04 -4.64 45.39
CA LYS A 62 8.83 -3.57 44.39
C LYS A 62 9.85 -3.64 43.26
N SER A 63 11.13 -3.82 43.56
CA SER A 63 12.18 -3.94 42.53
C SER A 63 11.97 -5.16 41.63
N SER A 64 11.59 -6.30 42.21
CA SER A 64 11.25 -7.50 41.45
C SER A 64 10.05 -7.27 40.53
N GLN A 65 9.00 -6.63 41.04
CA GLN A 65 7.81 -6.29 40.25
C GLN A 65 8.18 -5.37 39.08
N LEU A 66 8.96 -4.31 39.33
CA LEU A 66 9.38 -3.37 38.29
C LEU A 66 10.19 -4.04 37.17
N ARG A 67 11.05 -5.00 37.51
CA ARG A 67 11.78 -5.78 36.49
C ARG A 67 10.82 -6.65 35.68
N SER A 68 9.88 -7.34 36.34
CA SER A 68 8.86 -8.12 35.65
C SER A 68 8.00 -7.26 34.72
N ASP A 69 7.57 -6.08 35.17
CA ASP A 69 6.78 -5.14 34.37
C ASP A 69 7.58 -4.61 33.18
N SER A 70 8.88 -4.34 33.37
CA SER A 70 9.80 -3.95 32.31
C SER A 70 9.95 -5.05 31.25
N ASP A 71 10.17 -6.30 31.67
CA ASP A 71 10.30 -7.44 30.76
C ASP A 71 9.00 -7.68 29.98
N ASN A 72 7.85 -7.57 30.66
CA ASN A 72 6.53 -7.66 30.01
C ASN A 72 6.34 -6.55 28.96
N CYS A 73 6.71 -5.30 29.29
CA CYS A 73 6.62 -4.17 28.37
C CYS A 73 7.52 -4.36 27.13
N ILE A 74 8.74 -4.88 27.31
CA ILE A 74 9.66 -5.18 26.20
C ILE A 74 9.05 -6.26 25.29
N ASN A 75 8.52 -7.34 25.87
CA ASN A 75 7.88 -8.42 25.12
C ASN A 75 6.64 -7.94 24.36
N ASP A 76 5.79 -7.13 25.00
CA ASP A 76 4.61 -6.54 24.37
C ASP A 76 4.98 -5.62 23.20
N CYS A 77 6.02 -4.80 23.38
CA CYS A 77 6.55 -3.95 22.33
C CYS A 77 7.10 -4.77 21.15
N ALA A 78 7.90 -5.80 21.43
CA ALA A 78 8.43 -6.69 20.40
C ALA A 78 7.31 -7.40 19.60
N ASN A 79 6.30 -7.92 20.29
CA ASN A 79 5.14 -8.55 19.68
C ASN A 79 4.35 -7.57 18.81
N ARG A 80 4.14 -6.33 19.28
CA ARG A 80 3.48 -5.27 18.50
C ARG A 80 4.25 -4.93 17.23
N ILE A 81 5.57 -4.77 17.32
CA ILE A 81 6.43 -4.47 16.16
C ILE A 81 6.37 -5.63 15.16
N TRP A 82 6.44 -6.87 15.62
CA TRP A 82 6.35 -8.07 14.78
C TRP A 82 5.01 -8.18 14.06
N ASN A 83 3.90 -7.99 14.79
CA ASN A 83 2.56 -8.00 14.22
C ASN A 83 2.37 -6.90 13.18
N ALA A 84 2.79 -5.67 13.49
CA ALA A 84 2.72 -4.54 12.55
C ALA A 84 3.55 -4.81 11.29
N TRP A 85 4.74 -5.39 11.43
CA TRP A 85 5.60 -5.76 10.32
C TRP A 85 4.94 -6.76 9.37
N ASN A 86 4.41 -7.85 9.92
CA ASN A 86 3.73 -8.90 9.14
C ASN A 86 2.45 -8.38 8.48
N PHE A 87 1.67 -7.57 9.19
CA PHE A 87 0.48 -6.94 8.65
C PHE A 87 0.83 -6.08 7.43
N SER A 88 1.79 -5.16 7.56
CA SER A 88 2.21 -4.30 6.46
C SER A 88 2.79 -5.09 5.28
N ASN A 89 3.59 -6.13 5.53
CA ASN A 89 4.15 -6.97 4.47
C ASN A 89 3.05 -7.75 3.72
N SER A 90 2.08 -8.29 4.46
CA SER A 90 0.94 -9.00 3.87
C SER A 90 0.06 -8.06 3.04
N ALA A 91 -0.16 -6.83 3.53
CA ALA A 91 -0.91 -5.80 2.80
C ALA A 91 -0.18 -5.37 1.51
N LEU A 92 1.14 -5.15 1.56
CA LEU A 92 1.95 -4.82 0.39
C LEU A 92 1.98 -5.95 -0.64
N ALA A 93 2.10 -7.20 -0.19
CA ALA A 93 2.06 -8.37 -1.08
C ALA A 93 0.70 -8.48 -1.78
N ARG A 94 -0.41 -8.29 -1.05
CA ARG A 94 -1.76 -8.29 -1.62
C ARG A 94 -1.93 -7.20 -2.67
N ARG A 95 -1.57 -5.95 -2.34
CA ARG A 95 -1.60 -4.82 -3.27
C ARG A 95 -0.76 -5.09 -4.53
N THR A 96 0.41 -5.69 -4.39
CA THR A 96 1.27 -6.06 -5.53
C THR A 96 0.55 -7.04 -6.46
N ASN A 97 -0.15 -8.04 -5.91
CA ASN A 97 -0.93 -8.99 -6.69
C ASN A 97 -2.13 -8.33 -7.36
N GLU A 98 -2.85 -7.45 -6.67
CA GLU A 98 -3.98 -6.69 -7.23
C GLU A 98 -3.53 -5.79 -8.41
N ILE A 99 -2.39 -5.11 -8.27
CA ILE A 99 -1.80 -4.28 -9.34
C ILE A 99 -1.39 -5.16 -10.53
N LEU A 100 -0.79 -6.32 -10.27
CA LEU A 100 -0.41 -7.27 -11.33
C LEU A 100 -1.62 -7.77 -12.11
N GLU A 101 -2.68 -8.17 -11.41
CA GLU A 101 -3.92 -8.62 -12.03
C GLU A 101 -4.56 -7.50 -12.86
N THR A 102 -4.60 -6.28 -12.31
CA THR A 102 -5.11 -5.09 -13.03
C THR A 102 -4.28 -4.81 -14.28
N LYS A 103 -2.95 -4.88 -14.18
CA LYS A 103 -2.04 -4.73 -15.33
C LYS A 103 -2.34 -5.77 -16.41
N ASN A 104 -2.50 -7.04 -16.05
CA ASN A 104 -2.81 -8.10 -17.01
C ASN A 104 -4.15 -7.86 -17.71
N LYS A 105 -5.19 -7.44 -16.97
CA LYS A 105 -6.50 -7.07 -17.54
C LYS A 105 -6.37 -5.90 -18.52
N LEU A 106 -5.61 -4.87 -18.17
CA LEU A 106 -5.34 -3.73 -19.06
C LEU A 106 -4.58 -4.15 -20.33
N GLN A 107 -3.59 -5.05 -20.24
CA GLN A 107 -2.87 -5.57 -21.41
C GLN A 107 -3.80 -6.36 -22.33
N MET A 108 -4.66 -7.22 -21.78
CA MET A 108 -5.66 -7.95 -22.55
C MET A 108 -6.64 -7.00 -23.24
N HIS A 109 -7.10 -5.96 -22.54
CA HIS A 109 -8.00 -4.96 -23.13
C HIS A 109 -7.31 -4.19 -24.25
N LEU A 110 -6.07 -3.75 -24.05
CA LEU A 110 -5.28 -3.08 -25.08
C LEU A 110 -5.13 -3.93 -26.35
N HIS A 111 -4.85 -5.22 -26.20
CA HIS A 111 -4.75 -6.14 -27.33
C HIS A 111 -6.08 -6.24 -28.10
N LYS A 112 -7.21 -6.35 -27.40
CA LYS A 112 -8.54 -6.35 -28.03
C LYS A 112 -8.82 -5.04 -28.76
N THR A 113 -8.55 -3.89 -28.13
CA THR A 113 -8.72 -2.57 -28.76
C THR A 113 -7.84 -2.43 -30.01
N GLN A 114 -6.61 -2.93 -29.99
CA GLN A 114 -5.73 -2.94 -31.17
C GLN A 114 -6.29 -3.79 -32.30
N GLN A 115 -6.85 -4.96 -31.99
CA GLN A 115 -7.53 -5.80 -32.98
C GLN A 115 -8.76 -5.11 -33.57
N GLU A 116 -9.58 -4.48 -32.73
CA GLU A 116 -10.75 -3.70 -33.19
C GLU A 116 -10.35 -2.53 -34.09
N ILE A 117 -9.26 -1.82 -33.77
CA ILE A 117 -8.72 -0.75 -34.64
C ILE A 117 -8.38 -1.32 -36.01
N PHE A 118 -7.64 -2.43 -36.07
CA PHE A 118 -7.26 -3.08 -37.33
C PHE A 118 -8.50 -3.48 -38.17
N ASP A 119 -9.51 -4.05 -37.52
CA ASP A 119 -10.74 -4.47 -38.21
C ASP A 119 -11.52 -3.25 -38.75
N VAL A 120 -11.57 -2.15 -38.00
CA VAL A 120 -12.19 -0.90 -38.44
C VAL A 120 -11.41 -0.25 -39.58
N GLU A 121 -10.08 -0.22 -39.54
CA GLU A 121 -9.24 0.28 -40.65
C GLU A 121 -9.51 -0.49 -41.94
N LYS A 122 -9.55 -1.82 -41.85
CA LYS A 122 -9.92 -2.67 -43.00
C LYS A 122 -11.32 -2.34 -43.53
N ASN A 123 -12.29 -2.12 -42.64
CA ASN A 123 -13.65 -1.76 -43.03
C ASN A 123 -13.73 -0.38 -43.71
N ILE A 124 -13.02 0.62 -43.19
CA ILE A 124 -12.89 1.95 -43.80
C ILE A 124 -12.36 1.81 -45.23
N GLU A 125 -11.35 0.97 -45.46
CA GLU A 125 -10.74 0.76 -46.78
C GLU A 125 -11.72 0.12 -47.75
N LEU A 126 -12.50 -0.87 -47.29
CA LEU A 126 -13.56 -1.49 -48.08
C LEU A 126 -14.68 -0.51 -48.42
N LEU A 127 -15.08 0.35 -47.49
CA LEU A 127 -16.10 1.39 -47.72
C LEU A 127 -15.62 2.42 -48.75
N ARG A 128 -14.36 2.88 -48.63
CA ARG A 128 -13.73 3.79 -49.62
C ARG A 128 -13.71 3.18 -51.02
N LYS A 129 -13.34 1.89 -51.12
CA LYS A 129 -13.38 1.17 -52.40
C LYS A 129 -14.80 1.05 -52.96
N ALA A 130 -15.78 0.69 -52.14
CA ALA A 130 -17.17 0.58 -52.57
C ALA A 130 -17.75 1.92 -53.08
N ILE A 131 -17.37 3.04 -52.45
CA ILE A 131 -17.70 4.40 -52.90
C ILE A 131 -17.07 4.66 -54.28
N GLN A 132 -15.78 4.34 -54.45
CA GLN A 132 -15.07 4.52 -55.72
C GLN A 132 -15.68 3.68 -56.85
N ASP A 133 -15.99 2.41 -56.58
CA ASP A 133 -16.55 1.45 -57.54
C ASP A 133 -17.93 1.89 -58.05
N LYS A 134 -18.72 2.61 -57.23
CA LYS A 134 -20.01 3.17 -57.64
C LYS A 134 -19.90 4.40 -58.55
N SER A 135 -18.73 5.04 -58.65
CA SER A 135 -18.56 6.23 -59.48
C SER A 135 -18.79 5.94 -60.97
N ALA A 136 -18.30 4.80 -61.47
CA ALA A 136 -18.43 4.40 -62.86
C ALA A 136 -19.90 4.14 -63.29
N PRO A 137 -20.68 3.28 -62.60
CA PRO A 137 -22.06 3.04 -62.98
C PRO A 137 -22.94 4.29 -62.86
N ILE A 138 -22.71 5.16 -61.86
CA ILE A 138 -23.42 6.45 -61.76
C ILE A 138 -23.16 7.32 -62.99
N ARG A 139 -21.88 7.46 -63.40
CA ARG A 139 -21.53 8.23 -64.61
C ARG A 139 -22.22 7.66 -65.85
N VAL A 140 -22.22 6.34 -66.02
CA VAL A 140 -22.88 5.69 -67.16
C VAL A 140 -24.39 5.97 -67.16
N ALA A 141 -25.07 5.78 -66.03
CA ALA A 141 -26.51 6.02 -65.93
C ALA A 141 -26.85 7.50 -66.18
N GLN A 142 -26.06 8.44 -65.64
CA GLN A 142 -26.23 9.88 -65.88
C GLN A 142 -25.98 10.27 -67.33
N SER A 143 -24.89 9.80 -67.96
CA SER A 143 -24.61 10.07 -69.38
C SER A 143 -25.69 9.50 -70.30
N ARG A 144 -26.21 8.31 -70.00
CA ARG A 144 -27.36 7.74 -70.75
C ARG A 144 -28.62 8.60 -70.60
N LEU A 145 -28.87 9.10 -69.39
CA LEU A 145 -30.01 9.98 -69.14
C LEU A 145 -29.86 11.31 -69.88
N GLU A 146 -28.68 11.92 -69.83
CA GLU A 146 -28.34 13.17 -70.53
C GLU A 146 -28.49 13.03 -72.05
N ALA A 147 -27.96 11.95 -72.63
CA ALA A 147 -28.08 11.70 -74.07
C ALA A 147 -29.54 11.61 -74.53
N ARG A 148 -30.42 11.07 -73.69
CA ARG A 148 -31.86 10.98 -73.98
C ARG A 148 -32.59 12.32 -73.84
N MET A 149 -32.05 13.27 -73.09
CA MET A 149 -32.59 14.64 -72.98
C MET A 149 -32.43 15.45 -74.28
N HIS A 150 -31.59 14.98 -75.22
CA HIS A 150 -31.38 15.62 -76.53
C HIS A 150 -32.34 15.15 -77.64
N ARG A 151 -33.29 14.26 -77.32
CA ARG A 151 -34.34 13.90 -78.27
C ARG A 151 -35.18 15.14 -78.61
N LYS A 152 -35.63 15.25 -79.86
CA LYS A 152 -36.37 16.43 -80.37
C LYS A 152 -37.86 16.17 -80.41
N ASP A 153 -38.63 17.24 -80.25
CA ASP A 153 -40.09 17.27 -80.43
C ASP A 153 -40.80 16.16 -79.65
N VAL A 154 -41.69 15.41 -80.30
CA VAL A 154 -42.49 14.34 -79.67
C VAL A 154 -41.65 13.15 -79.19
N GLU A 155 -40.44 12.97 -79.73
CA GLU A 155 -39.51 11.91 -79.32
C GLU A 155 -38.88 12.17 -77.95
N LEU A 156 -38.92 13.41 -77.45
CA LEU A 156 -38.57 13.74 -76.06
C LEU A 156 -39.68 13.27 -75.10
N CYS A 157 -39.81 11.95 -75.01
CA CYS A 157 -40.87 11.28 -74.27
C CYS A 157 -40.32 10.67 -72.97
N ARG A 158 -41.15 10.69 -71.91
CA ARG A 158 -40.91 10.00 -70.64
C ARG A 158 -41.30 8.53 -70.75
N ASP A 159 -40.66 7.83 -71.66
CA ASP A 159 -40.88 6.40 -71.91
C ASP A 159 -40.33 5.53 -70.76
N GLY A 160 -40.63 4.22 -70.82
CA GLY A 160 -40.20 3.26 -69.80
C GLY A 160 -38.69 3.28 -69.51
N PRO A 161 -37.80 3.27 -70.52
CA PRO A 161 -36.36 3.36 -70.27
C PRO A 161 -35.91 4.69 -69.64
N GLN A 162 -36.52 5.83 -69.99
CA GLN A 162 -36.23 7.11 -69.33
C GLN A 162 -36.54 7.03 -67.84
N LEU A 163 -37.72 6.53 -67.46
CA LEU A 163 -38.14 6.40 -66.06
C LEU A 163 -37.24 5.44 -65.29
N ARG A 164 -36.84 4.31 -65.89
CA ARG A 164 -35.92 3.36 -65.26
C ARG A 164 -34.53 3.94 -65.02
N LEU A 165 -33.99 4.73 -65.97
CA LEU A 165 -32.70 5.40 -65.78
C LEU A 165 -32.75 6.45 -64.66
N VAL A 166 -33.83 7.22 -64.54
CA VAL A 166 -34.02 8.15 -63.42
C VAL A 166 -34.00 7.40 -62.09
N SER A 167 -34.79 6.34 -61.97
CA SER A 167 -34.84 5.52 -60.76
C SER A 167 -33.50 4.85 -60.44
N GLU A 168 -32.75 4.38 -61.45
CA GLU A 168 -31.40 3.83 -61.28
C GLU A 168 -30.43 4.88 -60.72
N VAL A 169 -30.42 6.10 -61.27
CA VAL A 169 -29.58 7.20 -60.77
C VAL A 169 -29.94 7.55 -59.33
N GLU A 170 -31.23 7.65 -59.00
CA GLU A 170 -31.69 7.91 -57.64
C GLU A 170 -31.26 6.81 -56.66
N GLY A 171 -31.46 5.54 -57.03
CA GLY A 171 -31.06 4.39 -56.21
C GLY A 171 -29.54 4.32 -55.99
N LEU A 172 -28.75 4.60 -57.02
CA LEU A 172 -27.29 4.64 -56.91
C LEU A 172 -26.82 5.81 -56.02
N LYS A 173 -27.43 6.99 -56.15
CA LYS A 173 -27.13 8.15 -55.28
C LYS A 173 -27.49 7.89 -53.82
N LEU A 174 -28.64 7.27 -53.57
CA LEU A 174 -29.05 6.87 -52.22
C LEU A 174 -28.04 5.89 -51.62
N SER A 175 -27.66 4.86 -52.38
CA SER A 175 -26.67 3.87 -51.95
C SER A 175 -25.30 4.50 -51.67
N LEU A 176 -24.87 5.49 -52.48
CA LEU A 176 -23.64 6.23 -52.26
C LEU A 176 -23.69 7.07 -50.96
N SER A 177 -24.81 7.75 -50.72
CA SER A 177 -25.04 8.51 -49.48
C SER A 177 -24.94 7.62 -48.24
N GLN A 178 -25.57 6.44 -48.28
CA GLN A 178 -25.49 5.46 -47.19
C GLN A 178 -24.05 4.97 -46.94
N LEU A 179 -23.26 4.75 -48.00
CA LEU A 179 -21.86 4.36 -47.87
C LEU A 179 -21.01 5.47 -47.22
N HIS A 180 -21.21 6.73 -47.62
CA HIS A 180 -20.54 7.86 -46.99
C HIS A 180 -20.90 8.01 -45.51
N GLN A 181 -22.17 7.81 -45.15
CA GLN A 181 -22.60 7.82 -43.76
C GLN A 181 -21.88 6.74 -42.95
N LYS A 182 -21.84 5.49 -43.46
CA LYS A 182 -21.12 4.39 -42.81
C LYS A 182 -19.62 4.63 -42.70
N LEU A 183 -19.01 5.24 -43.72
CA LEU A 183 -17.60 5.62 -43.68
C LEU A 183 -17.33 6.62 -42.56
N SER A 184 -18.14 7.68 -42.46
CA SER A 184 -18.02 8.68 -41.39
C SER A 184 -18.19 8.07 -40.00
N GLU A 185 -19.14 7.14 -39.84
CA GLU A 185 -19.33 6.41 -38.58
C GLU A 185 -18.11 5.55 -38.21
N ALA A 186 -17.56 4.82 -39.19
CA ALA A 186 -16.37 3.99 -39.00
C ALA A 186 -15.12 4.84 -38.67
N GLU A 187 -14.93 5.98 -39.34
CA GLU A 187 -13.85 6.93 -39.06
C GLU A 187 -13.97 7.52 -37.64
N ARG A 188 -15.19 7.84 -37.19
CA ARG A 188 -15.43 8.27 -35.81
C ARG A 188 -15.12 7.16 -34.79
N GLN A 189 -15.53 5.93 -35.09
CA GLN A 189 -15.21 4.78 -34.23
C GLN A 189 -13.70 4.57 -34.12
N HIS A 190 -12.97 4.67 -35.23
CA HIS A 190 -11.50 4.58 -35.27
C HIS A 190 -10.83 5.63 -34.37
N GLN A 191 -11.28 6.88 -34.43
CA GLN A 191 -10.78 7.95 -33.58
C GLN A 191 -11.01 7.65 -32.09
N GLN A 192 -12.21 7.20 -31.73
CA GLN A 192 -12.54 6.82 -30.35
C GLN A 192 -11.67 5.67 -29.84
N LEU A 193 -11.49 4.62 -30.64
CA LEU A 193 -10.64 3.49 -30.29
C LEU A 193 -9.17 3.91 -30.12
N THR A 194 -8.68 4.83 -30.97
CA THR A 194 -7.32 5.37 -30.86
C THR A 194 -7.10 6.14 -29.55
N LEU A 195 -8.09 6.93 -29.13
CA LEU A 195 -8.05 7.61 -27.82
C LEU A 195 -8.06 6.60 -26.66
N THR A 196 -8.93 5.58 -26.74
CA THR A 196 -8.98 4.51 -25.73
C THR A 196 -7.65 3.75 -25.64
N LYS A 197 -7.02 3.42 -26.79
CA LYS A 197 -5.70 2.80 -26.85
C LYS A 197 -4.66 3.63 -26.10
N SER A 198 -4.55 4.93 -26.40
CA SER A 198 -3.61 5.84 -25.73
C SER A 198 -3.80 5.88 -24.21
N LYS A 199 -5.06 5.93 -23.76
CA LYS A 199 -5.38 5.88 -22.33
C LYS A 199 -4.96 4.55 -21.68
N LEU A 200 -5.22 3.42 -22.34
CA LEU A 200 -4.81 2.10 -21.84
C LEU A 200 -3.28 1.97 -21.74
N GLU A 201 -2.55 2.50 -22.72
CA GLU A 201 -1.07 2.54 -22.71
C GLU A 201 -0.55 3.39 -21.54
N GLN A 202 -1.15 4.55 -21.30
CA GLN A 202 -0.81 5.40 -20.15
C GLN A 202 -1.10 4.69 -18.82
N ASP A 203 -2.28 4.08 -18.66
CA ASP A 203 -2.65 3.34 -17.45
C ASP A 203 -1.68 2.17 -17.21
N LEU A 204 -1.28 1.45 -18.26
CA LEU A 204 -0.29 0.38 -18.18
C LEU A 204 1.09 0.86 -17.74
N HIS A 205 1.52 2.02 -18.22
CA HIS A 205 2.77 2.65 -17.79
C HIS A 205 2.71 2.97 -16.29
N VAL A 206 1.62 3.59 -15.82
CA VAL A 206 1.41 3.89 -14.40
C VAL A 206 1.40 2.63 -13.54
N LYS A 207 0.67 1.57 -13.95
CA LYS A 207 0.64 0.30 -13.20
C LYS A 207 1.99 -0.40 -13.18
N SER A 208 2.74 -0.36 -14.28
CA SER A 208 4.08 -0.95 -14.34
C SER A 208 5.06 -0.21 -13.42
N ASN A 209 5.03 1.12 -13.41
CA ASN A 209 5.83 1.92 -12.49
C ASN A 209 5.43 1.66 -11.02
N SER A 210 4.13 1.63 -10.73
CA SER A 210 3.62 1.34 -9.37
C SER A 210 4.08 -0.03 -8.88
N LEU A 211 4.01 -1.05 -9.74
CA LEU A 211 4.44 -2.41 -9.43
C LEU A 211 5.96 -2.50 -9.21
N PHE A 212 6.74 -1.75 -9.99
CA PHE A 212 8.20 -1.65 -9.80
C PHE A 212 8.53 -1.05 -8.43
N ILE A 213 7.91 0.08 -8.07
CA ILE A 213 8.12 0.72 -6.76
C ILE A 213 7.72 -0.21 -5.62
N ASP A 214 6.54 -0.84 -5.71
CA ASP A 214 6.04 -1.71 -4.64
C ASP A 214 6.92 -2.95 -4.45
N ARG A 215 7.45 -3.54 -5.53
CA ARG A 215 8.33 -4.72 -5.47
C ARG A 215 9.77 -4.41 -5.09
N GLU A 216 10.40 -3.47 -5.81
CA GLU A 216 11.84 -3.23 -5.69
C GLU A 216 12.16 -2.31 -4.52
N SER A 217 11.36 -1.25 -4.30
CA SER A 217 11.61 -0.31 -3.21
C SER A 217 10.95 -0.78 -1.91
N CYS A 218 9.63 -0.98 -1.90
CA CYS A 218 8.91 -1.23 -0.65
C CYS A 218 9.15 -2.64 -0.11
N LEU A 219 8.81 -3.67 -0.89
CA LEU A 219 9.02 -5.07 -0.46
C LEU A 219 10.51 -5.43 -0.44
N GLY A 220 11.32 -4.87 -1.32
CA GLY A 220 12.78 -5.03 -1.33
C GLY A 220 13.43 -4.61 -0.01
N LEU A 221 13.10 -3.43 0.51
CA LEU A 221 13.61 -2.95 1.80
C LEU A 221 13.08 -3.73 3.02
N ARG A 222 11.99 -4.48 2.84
CA ARG A 222 11.28 -5.19 3.92
C ARG A 222 11.46 -6.71 3.88
N ARG A 223 12.47 -7.20 3.15
CA ARG A 223 12.80 -8.63 3.07
C ARG A 223 13.25 -9.22 4.42
N THR A 224 13.91 -8.41 5.26
CA THR A 224 14.43 -8.84 6.56
C THR A 224 13.84 -8.00 7.68
N PHE A 225 13.34 -8.67 8.73
CA PHE A 225 12.82 -7.99 9.92
C PHE A 225 13.96 -7.31 10.70
N PRO A 226 13.87 -6.02 11.03
CA PRO A 226 15.01 -5.25 11.54
C PRO A 226 15.42 -5.49 13.02
N MET A 227 14.91 -6.52 13.69
CA MET A 227 15.19 -6.75 15.14
C MET A 227 16.38 -7.66 15.45
N SER A 228 17.03 -8.29 14.47
CA SER A 228 18.17 -9.18 14.73
C SER A 228 19.51 -8.46 14.98
N ALA A 229 19.55 -7.13 14.88
CA ALA A 229 20.78 -6.36 15.07
C ALA A 229 21.08 -5.94 16.53
N ALA A 230 20.20 -6.28 17.49
CA ALA A 230 20.33 -5.87 18.89
C ALA A 230 20.97 -6.93 19.82
N ASN A 231 21.73 -7.88 19.27
CA ASN A 231 22.66 -8.70 20.04
C ASN A 231 24.11 -8.25 19.74
N ARG A 232 24.53 -7.16 20.40
CA ARG A 232 25.93 -6.80 20.61
C ARG A 232 26.10 -6.29 22.03
#